data_AF-A0AAW1UQ03-F1
#
_entry.id   AF-A0AAW1UQ03-F1
#
_cell.length_a   1.000
_cell.length_b   1.000
_cell.length_c   1.000
_cell.angle_alpha   90.00
_cell.angle_beta   90.00
_cell.angle_gamma   90.00
#
_symmetry.space_group_name_H-M   'P 1'
#
loop_
_entity.id
_entity.type
_entity.pdbx_description
1 polymer ?
#
loop_
_entity_poly.entity_id
_entity_poly.type
_entity_poly.pdbx_seq_one_letter_code
_entity_poly.pdbx_strand_id
1 'polypeptide(L)'
;MAPKAKPGPTERKKWDPDKMKATVTDVREKQMGYLKASKKFAVPRSSFFRLANNKLEDVSQAVLTKLGRKPVFSRELDDELVKYLEEMENMYYGLKKKLCLFSSLSACSSQ
;
A
#
# COMPACT_ATOMS: atom_id res chain seq x y z
N MET A 1 -21.45 -20.29 -15.58
CA MET A 1 -20.49 -19.15 -15.65
C MET A 1 -19.23 -19.58 -14.90
N ALA A 2 -18.11 -19.80 -15.59
CA ALA A 2 -16.90 -20.34 -14.96
C ALA A 2 -16.26 -19.31 -14.00
N PRO A 3 -15.74 -19.72 -12.83
CA PRO A 3 -15.05 -18.81 -11.93
C PRO A 3 -13.77 -18.30 -12.60
N LYS A 4 -13.59 -16.97 -12.66
CA LYS A 4 -12.37 -16.36 -13.17
C LYS A 4 -11.20 -16.72 -12.24
N ALA A 5 -10.09 -17.18 -12.82
CA ALA A 5 -8.86 -17.49 -12.08
C ALA A 5 -8.36 -16.26 -11.31
N LYS A 6 -7.84 -16.46 -10.10
CA LYS A 6 -7.34 -15.37 -9.26
C LYS A 6 -6.09 -14.75 -9.91
N PRO A 7 -6.05 -13.43 -10.15
CA PRO A 7 -4.85 -12.78 -10.67
C PRO A 7 -3.71 -12.90 -9.65
N GLY A 8 -2.50 -13.17 -10.13
CA GLY A 8 -1.29 -13.29 -9.31
C GLY A 8 -0.84 -11.96 -8.67
N PRO A 9 0.22 -11.99 -7.85
CA PRO A 9 0.76 -10.79 -7.20
C PRO A 9 1.14 -9.75 -8.25
N THR A 10 0.44 -8.62 -8.28
CA THR A 10 0.72 -7.51 -9.20
C THR A 10 1.54 -6.45 -8.48
N GLU A 11 2.64 -5.99 -9.07
CA GLU A 11 3.41 -4.85 -8.60
C GLU A 11 2.50 -3.61 -8.50
N ARG A 12 2.35 -3.07 -7.29
CA ARG A 12 1.48 -1.92 -7.02
C ARG A 12 2.29 -0.62 -7.10
N LYS A 13 1.63 0.46 -7.55
CA LYS A 13 2.19 1.82 -7.61
C LYS A 13 3.47 1.98 -8.48
N LYS A 14 3.48 1.43 -9.69
CA LYS A 14 4.57 1.63 -10.68
C LYS A 14 4.63 3.03 -11.30
N TRP A 15 3.99 4.02 -10.68
CA TRP A 15 3.96 5.39 -11.19
C TRP A 15 5.01 6.24 -10.48
N ASP A 16 5.50 7.25 -11.19
CA ASP A 16 6.45 8.21 -10.67
C ASP A 16 5.80 9.05 -9.55
N PRO A 17 6.39 9.09 -8.34
CA PRO A 17 5.78 9.76 -7.20
C PRO A 17 5.70 11.27 -7.38
N ASP A 18 6.63 11.88 -8.12
CA ASP A 18 6.68 13.33 -8.29
C ASP A 18 5.66 13.80 -9.31
N LYS A 19 5.49 13.07 -10.42
CA LYS A 19 4.37 13.27 -11.36
C LYS A 19 3.03 13.09 -10.67
N MET A 20 2.90 12.11 -9.77
CA MET A 20 1.66 11.89 -9.01
C MET A 20 1.35 13.06 -8.07
N LYS A 21 2.35 13.59 -7.34
CA LYS A 21 2.18 14.77 -6.48
C LYS A 21 1.71 15.98 -7.29
N ALA A 22 2.42 16.31 -8.38
CA ALA A 22 2.06 17.43 -9.25
C ALA A 22 0.63 17.29 -9.80
N THR A 23 0.25 16.07 -10.25
CA THR A 23 -1.10 15.78 -10.73
C THR A 23 -2.17 16.04 -9.65
N VAL A 24 -1.90 15.64 -8.40
CA VAL A 24 -2.84 15.81 -7.29
C VAL A 24 -2.97 17.28 -6.90
N THR A 25 -1.87 18.04 -6.88
CA THR A 25 -1.88 19.50 -6.62
C THR A 25 -2.71 20.24 -7.67
N ASP A 26 -2.42 20.04 -8.96
CA ASP A 26 -3.14 20.69 -10.06
C ASP A 26 -4.67 20.42 -10.04
N VAL A 27 -5.07 19.23 -9.58
CA VAL A 27 -6.49 18.83 -9.47
C VAL A 27 -7.15 19.43 -8.24
N ARG A 28 -6.45 19.51 -7.10
CA ARG A 28 -6.95 20.15 -5.87
C ARG A 28 -7.13 21.65 -6.06
N GLU A 29 -6.21 22.29 -6.78
CA GLU A 29 -6.28 23.71 -7.18
C GLU A 29 -7.30 23.98 -8.29
N LYS A 30 -8.01 22.94 -8.75
CA LYS A 30 -9.03 22.97 -9.82
C LYS A 30 -8.51 23.52 -11.16
N GLN A 31 -7.20 23.53 -11.38
CA GLN A 31 -6.58 23.98 -12.62
C GLN A 31 -6.93 23.05 -13.80
N MET A 32 -7.09 21.75 -13.52
CA MET A 32 -7.36 20.77 -14.57
C MET A 32 -8.28 19.62 -14.11
N GLY A 33 -9.13 19.17 -15.04
CA GLY A 33 -10.01 18.03 -14.84
C GLY A 33 -9.28 16.68 -14.95
N TYR A 34 -9.86 15.64 -14.34
CA TYR A 34 -9.26 14.31 -14.23
C TYR A 34 -8.81 13.70 -15.59
N LEU A 35 -9.59 13.89 -16.67
CA LEU A 35 -9.22 13.33 -17.96
C LEU A 35 -7.97 14.00 -18.55
N LYS A 36 -7.87 15.33 -18.43
CA LYS A 36 -6.73 16.11 -18.91
C LYS A 36 -5.48 15.78 -18.09
N ALA A 37 -5.64 15.67 -16.77
CA ALA A 37 -4.56 15.33 -15.84
C ALA A 37 -3.92 13.98 -16.16
N SER A 38 -4.75 12.95 -16.37
CA SER A 38 -4.30 11.61 -16.73
C SER A 38 -3.46 11.59 -18.01
N LYS A 39 -3.91 12.33 -19.04
CA LYS A 39 -3.20 12.42 -20.33
C LYS A 39 -1.89 13.20 -20.22
N LYS A 40 -1.88 14.31 -19.47
CA LYS A 40 -0.72 15.19 -19.31
C LYS A 40 0.43 14.51 -18.56
N PHE A 41 0.12 13.82 -17.47
CA PHE A 41 1.13 13.22 -16.59
C PHE A 41 1.34 11.73 -16.83
N ALA A 42 0.60 11.12 -17.78
CA ALA A 42 0.61 9.68 -18.06
C ALA A 42 0.34 8.80 -16.82
N VAL A 43 -0.51 9.28 -15.91
CA VAL A 43 -0.84 8.61 -14.65
C VAL A 43 -2.22 7.94 -14.75
N PRO A 44 -2.41 6.73 -14.17
CA PRO A 44 -3.71 6.06 -14.18
C PRO A 44 -4.81 6.88 -13.49
N ARG A 45 -5.90 7.14 -14.22
CA ARG A 45 -7.01 7.99 -13.74
C ARG A 45 -7.60 7.56 -12.41
N SER A 46 -7.88 6.26 -12.25
CA SER A 46 -8.49 5.73 -11.03
C SER A 46 -7.58 5.90 -9.80
N SER A 47 -6.27 5.86 -9.99
CA SER A 47 -5.29 5.92 -8.91
C SER A 47 -5.20 7.32 -8.32
N PHE A 48 -4.98 8.34 -9.17
CA PHE A 48 -4.88 9.70 -8.65
C PHE A 48 -6.25 10.30 -8.29
N PHE A 49 -7.35 9.87 -8.91
CA PHE A 49 -8.70 10.24 -8.47
C PHE A 49 -8.94 9.85 -7.00
N ARG A 50 -8.52 8.63 -6.63
CA ARG A 50 -8.59 8.18 -5.24
C ARG A 50 -7.72 9.03 -4.32
N LEU A 51 -6.52 9.40 -4.76
CA LEU A 51 -5.59 10.24 -3.99
C LEU A 51 -6.07 11.69 -3.84
N ALA A 52 -6.64 12.28 -4.90
CA ALA A 52 -7.16 13.64 -4.90
C ALA A 52 -8.37 13.80 -3.96
N ASN A 53 -9.24 12.78 -3.90
CA ASN A 53 -10.39 12.75 -3.01
C ASN A 53 -10.05 12.38 -1.55
N ASN A 54 -8.83 11.94 -1.26
CA ASN A 54 -8.43 11.70 0.12
C ASN A 54 -8.36 13.03 0.88
N LYS A 55 -8.99 13.08 2.06
CA LYS A 55 -9.05 14.27 2.94
C LYS A 55 -7.73 14.58 3.67
N LEU A 56 -6.64 13.89 3.36
CA LEU A 56 -5.34 14.23 3.93
C LEU A 56 -4.87 15.57 3.37
N GLU A 57 -4.55 16.53 4.24
CA GLU A 57 -4.02 17.84 3.84
C GLU A 57 -2.69 17.70 3.08
N ASP A 58 -1.80 16.83 3.55
CA ASP A 58 -0.49 16.65 2.94
C ASP A 58 -0.52 15.70 1.72
N VAL A 59 -0.17 16.24 0.55
CA VAL A 59 -0.11 15.51 -0.73
C VAL A 59 1.01 14.47 -0.72
N SER A 60 2.15 14.77 -0.09
CA SER A 60 3.30 13.87 -0.03
C SER A 60 2.99 12.64 0.81
N GLN A 61 2.33 12.81 1.95
CA GLN A 61 1.86 11.71 2.79
C GLN A 61 0.80 10.89 2.08
N ALA A 62 -0.15 11.54 1.39
CA ALA A 62 -1.19 10.84 0.63
C ALA A 62 -0.59 9.89 -0.43
N VAL A 63 0.48 10.30 -1.11
CA VAL A 63 1.18 9.48 -2.13
C VAL A 63 1.88 8.27 -1.49
N LEU A 64 2.50 8.47 -0.33
CA LEU A 64 3.25 7.44 0.40
C LEU A 64 2.35 6.45 1.15
N THR A 65 1.09 6.79 1.43
CA THR A 65 0.17 5.92 2.18
C THR A 65 0.10 4.49 1.64
N LYS A 66 0.34 3.50 2.51
CA LYS A 66 0.22 2.08 2.16
C LYS A 66 -1.25 1.76 1.90
N LEU A 67 -1.53 1.05 0.81
CA LEU A 67 -2.88 0.54 0.54
C LEU A 67 -3.12 -0.71 1.38
N GLY A 68 -4.20 -0.75 2.16
CA GLY A 68 -4.58 -1.93 2.92
C GLY A 68 -5.47 -1.61 4.11
N ARG A 69 -5.68 -2.63 4.94
CA ARG A 69 -6.33 -2.47 6.24
C ARG A 69 -5.41 -1.71 7.18
N LYS A 70 -5.99 -0.86 8.03
CA LYS A 70 -5.23 -0.22 9.10
C LYS A 70 -4.72 -1.32 10.06
N PRO A 71 -3.44 -1.30 10.47
CA PRO A 71 -2.96 -2.20 11.50
C PRO A 71 -3.79 -2.00 12.78
N VAL A 72 -4.19 -3.11 13.41
CA VAL A 72 -5.00 -3.11 14.64
C VAL A 72 -4.12 -2.81 15.85
N PHE A 73 -2.93 -3.39 15.87
CA PHE A 73 -1.93 -3.15 16.89
C PHE A 73 -0.98 -2.03 16.49
N SER A 74 -0.36 -1.42 17.51
CA SER A 74 0.79 -0.54 17.33
C SER A 74 1.99 -1.36 16.85
N ARG A 75 2.91 -0.74 16.11
CA ARG A 75 4.11 -1.42 15.60
C ARG A 75 4.93 -2.07 16.72
N GLU A 76 5.06 -1.38 17.84
CA GLU A 76 5.76 -1.86 19.03
C GLU A 76 5.18 -3.18 19.55
N LEU A 77 3.85 -3.28 19.62
CA LEU A 77 3.16 -4.49 20.06
C LEU A 77 3.27 -5.63 19.04
N ASP A 78 3.24 -5.30 17.73
CA ASP A 78 3.49 -6.28 16.68
C ASP A 78 4.92 -6.84 16.79
N ASP A 79 5.92 -5.98 17.02
CA ASP A 79 7.32 -6.38 17.16
C ASP A 79 7.56 -7.23 18.42
N GLU A 80 6.94 -6.87 19.54
CA GLU A 80 6.98 -7.66 20.77
C GLU A 80 6.34 -9.04 20.58
N LEU A 81 5.19 -9.10 19.90
CA LEU A 81 4.52 -10.36 19.60
C LEU A 81 5.36 -11.26 18.68
N VAL A 82 6.00 -10.67 17.65
CA VAL A 82 6.91 -11.41 16.76
C VAL A 82 8.09 -11.98 17.55
N LYS A 83 8.73 -11.16 18.39
CA LYS A 83 9.85 -11.59 19.24
C LYS A 83 9.44 -12.71 20.18
N TYR A 84 8.30 -12.59 20.83
CA TYR A 84 7.76 -13.62 21.72
C TYR A 84 7.51 -14.95 20.97
N LEU A 85 6.95 -14.88 19.76
CA LEU A 85 6.73 -16.08 18.92
C LEU A 85 8.04 -16.74 18.50
N GLU A 86 9.08 -15.95 18.18
CA GLU A 86 10.43 -16.46 17.88
C GLU A 86 11.08 -17.15 19.08
N GLU A 87 10.97 -16.56 20.27
CA GLU A 87 11.48 -17.14 21.53
C GLU A 87 10.76 -18.45 21.86
N MET A 88 9.43 -18.48 21.75
CA MET A 88 8.63 -19.68 21.96
C MET A 88 8.95 -20.76 20.94
N GLU A 89 9.25 -20.40 19.70
CA GLU A 89 9.61 -21.35 18.66
C GLU A 89 11.00 -21.96 18.88
N ASN A 90 11.96 -21.18 19.39
CA ASN A 90 13.28 -21.67 19.74
C ASN A 90 13.25 -22.59 20.97
N MET A 91 12.36 -22.31 21.93
CA MET A 91 12.20 -23.14 23.12
C MET A 91 11.36 -24.41 22.87
N TYR A 92 10.36 -24.32 21.98
CA TYR A 92 9.41 -25.39 21.70
C TYR A 92 9.37 -25.68 20.19
N TYR A 93 10.21 -26.62 19.76
CA TYR A 93 10.34 -27.06 18.38
C TYR A 93 8.97 -27.36 17.70
N GLY A 94 8.66 -26.67 16.60
CA GLY A 94 7.73 -27.21 15.57
C GLY A 94 6.49 -26.39 15.18
N LEU A 95 6.29 -25.16 15.66
CA LEU A 95 5.11 -24.35 15.27
C LEU A 95 5.20 -23.72 13.86
N LYS A 96 6.31 -23.96 13.13
CA LYS A 96 6.71 -23.23 11.92
C LYS A 96 5.76 -23.34 10.72
N LYS A 97 4.90 -24.37 10.61
CA LYS A 97 4.28 -24.70 9.31
C LYS A 97 2.90 -24.10 9.03
N LYS A 98 2.16 -23.60 10.03
CA LYS A 98 0.79 -23.07 9.80
C LYS A 98 0.56 -21.63 10.25
N LEU A 99 1.35 -21.07 11.18
CA LEU A 99 1.08 -19.73 11.72
C LEU A 99 1.77 -18.60 10.92
N CYS A 100 2.95 -18.84 10.36
CA CYS A 100 3.79 -17.81 9.73
C CYS A 100 3.30 -17.28 8.36
N LEU A 101 2.25 -17.88 7.78
CA LEU A 101 1.66 -17.40 6.50
C LEU A 101 1.03 -16.00 6.60
N PHE A 102 0.93 -15.42 7.80
CA PHE A 102 0.47 -14.05 8.01
C PHE A 102 1.59 -12.98 7.99
N SER A 103 2.85 -13.33 8.28
CA SER A 103 3.93 -12.34 8.51
C SER A 103 4.77 -12.02 7.28
N SER A 104 4.90 -12.94 6.31
CA SER A 104 5.82 -12.77 5.17
C SER A 104 5.33 -11.81 4.07
N LEU A 105 4.19 -11.12 4.23
CA LEU A 105 3.70 -10.16 3.24
C LEU A 105 4.24 -8.72 3.43
N SER A 106 4.98 -8.45 4.51
CA SER A 106 5.44 -7.10 4.87
C SER A 106 6.85 -6.73 4.35
N ALA A 107 7.66 -7.70 3.90
CA ALA A 107 9.08 -7.46 3.62
C ALA A 107 9.42 -7.07 2.16
N CYS A 108 8.48 -7.10 1.21
CA CYS A 108 8.79 -6.80 -0.20
C CYS A 108 8.34 -5.38 -0.59
N SER A 109 9.02 -4.35 -0.06
CA SER A 109 8.92 -2.95 -0.50
C SER A 109 10.17 -2.15 -0.08
N SER A 110 11.33 -2.56 -0.59
CA SER A 110 12.51 -1.70 -0.76
C SER A 110 13.53 -2.39 -1.65
N GLN A 111 13.35 -2.22 -2.96
CA GLN A 111 14.42 -1.91 -3.89
C GLN A 111 13.80 -1.22 -5.12
#